data_AF-A0AAE7CUG5-F1
#
_entry.id   AF-A0AAE7CUG5-F1
#
_cell.length_a   1.000
_cell.length_b   1.000
_cell.length_c   1.000
_cell.angle_alpha   90.00
_cell.angle_beta   90.00
_cell.angle_gamma   90.00
#
_symmetry.space_group_name_H-M   'P 1'
#
loop_
_entity.id
_entity.type
_entity.pdbx_description
1 polymer ?
#
loop_
_entity_poly.entity_id
_entity_poly.type
_entity_poly.pdbx_seq_one_letter_code
_entity_poly.pdbx_strand_id
1 'polypeptide(L)'
;MKPVKDKLSFKISLLSISLFLMIAPQISAALPLMYNAFPGVSQSGVETLSTIPNFGIMVGLFVSPFLIRALGQKLTILIGLVITLLAGTFPMYAVAFTPILISRFLLGAGIGLFNSLAVSLIPQFYVDDEEERASMLGFQNVMSSIGAAVSSFLVSYLVTISWHAAFVIYFLVIPSLILFTLFVPLKRETTQFGNQNGNKQKQSINGKVILIAILMFFIFMLYLPMSYKLPTMIVENGIGTTSTAAMVAGFSTLVGIPIGVTFGFFFKKLRDKIFPLGFFLVTLGFLLTAFSQNLVILLLSMVITGIGFGFAVPYMYNWLGWAAPQNSVNLATTLVLVMVNVGCFVSPTVMGALSAFFGSEASNTLLVSAIGFALITIYALVHYVRVHNIHK
;
A
#
# COMPACT_ATOMS: atom_id res chain seq x y z
N MET A 1 -2.60 -36.74 -15.20
CA MET A 1 -3.38 -35.56 -14.79
C MET A 1 -2.41 -34.46 -14.35
N LYS A 2 -2.57 -33.22 -14.81
CA LYS A 2 -1.73 -32.12 -14.31
C LYS A 2 -1.96 -31.91 -12.80
N PRO A 3 -0.91 -31.72 -11.99
CA PRO A 3 -1.03 -31.30 -10.59
C PRO A 3 -2.04 -30.17 -10.42
N VAL A 4 -2.79 -30.15 -9.31
CA VAL A 4 -3.82 -29.11 -9.07
C VAL A 4 -3.21 -27.71 -9.16
N LYS A 5 -1.96 -27.54 -8.72
CA LYS A 5 -1.18 -26.30 -8.80
C LYS A 5 -0.89 -25.80 -10.23
N ASP A 6 -0.99 -26.68 -11.22
CA ASP A 6 -0.72 -26.36 -12.63
C ASP A 6 -1.99 -26.06 -13.42
N LYS A 7 -3.17 -26.19 -12.79
CA LYS A 7 -4.43 -25.79 -13.39
C LYS A 7 -4.54 -24.27 -13.39
N LEU A 8 -4.91 -23.71 -14.55
CA LEU A 8 -5.12 -22.27 -14.69
C LEU A 8 -6.14 -21.72 -13.68
N SER A 9 -7.21 -22.47 -13.40
CA SER A 9 -8.22 -22.09 -12.40
C SER A 9 -7.65 -21.97 -10.99
N PHE A 10 -6.69 -22.81 -10.60
CA PHE A 10 -6.00 -22.69 -9.32
C PHE A 10 -5.12 -21.44 -9.28
N LYS A 11 -4.28 -21.22 -10.30
CA LYS A 11 -3.39 -20.05 -10.38
C LYS A 11 -4.18 -18.74 -10.30
N ILE A 12 -5.25 -18.62 -11.09
CA ILE A 12 -6.14 -17.44 -11.07
C ILE A 12 -6.75 -17.26 -9.68
N SER A 13 -7.27 -18.34 -9.08
CA SER A 13 -7.92 -18.25 -7.78
C SER A 13 -6.96 -17.87 -6.65
N LEU A 14 -5.74 -18.44 -6.66
CA LEU A 14 -4.69 -18.09 -5.70
C LEU A 14 -4.28 -16.63 -5.83
N LEU A 15 -4.14 -16.13 -7.06
CA LEU A 15 -3.73 -14.75 -7.31
C LEU A 15 -4.86 -13.73 -7.09
N SER A 16 -6.13 -14.15 -7.21
CA SER A 16 -7.31 -13.28 -7.14
C SER A 16 -7.45 -12.50 -5.83
N ILE A 17 -6.94 -13.03 -4.71
CA ILE A 17 -6.98 -12.31 -3.42
C ILE A 17 -6.03 -11.11 -3.39
N SER A 18 -5.03 -11.08 -4.28
CA SER A 18 -4.06 -10.00 -4.38
C SER A 18 -4.67 -8.72 -4.94
N LEU A 19 -5.76 -8.83 -5.72
CA LEU A 19 -6.53 -7.69 -6.26
C LEU A 19 -6.95 -6.69 -5.16
N PHE A 20 -7.12 -7.15 -3.91
CA PHE A 20 -7.67 -6.33 -2.83
C PHE A 20 -6.62 -5.80 -1.85
N LEU A 21 -5.33 -6.07 -2.06
CA LEU A 21 -4.30 -5.60 -1.14
C LEU A 21 -4.14 -4.07 -1.16
N MET A 22 -4.50 -3.44 -2.28
CA MET A 22 -4.38 -1.99 -2.49
C MET A 22 -5.72 -1.29 -2.76
N ILE A 23 -6.84 -1.94 -2.42
CA ILE A 23 -8.18 -1.40 -2.71
C ILE A 23 -8.62 -0.32 -1.70
N ALA A 24 -8.12 -0.38 -0.47
CA ALA A 24 -8.52 0.53 0.60
C ALA A 24 -8.40 2.03 0.25
N PRO A 25 -7.27 2.54 -0.29
CA PRO A 25 -7.14 3.97 -0.62
C PRO A 25 -7.94 4.42 -1.85
N GLN A 26 -8.58 3.52 -2.61
CA GLN A 26 -9.21 3.90 -3.89
C GLN A 26 -10.45 4.77 -3.73
N ILE A 27 -11.05 4.81 -2.53
CA ILE A 27 -12.15 5.72 -2.21
C ILE A 27 -11.70 7.17 -2.02
N SER A 28 -10.39 7.46 -1.99
CA SER A 28 -9.88 8.81 -1.74
C SER A 28 -10.39 9.84 -2.75
N ALA A 29 -10.68 9.44 -3.99
CA ALA A 29 -11.26 10.33 -4.99
C ALA A 29 -12.65 10.86 -4.62
N ALA A 30 -13.37 10.18 -3.72
CA ALA A 30 -14.66 10.62 -3.20
C ALA A 30 -14.55 11.61 -2.04
N LEU A 31 -13.36 11.80 -1.44
CA LEU A 31 -13.18 12.66 -0.26
C LEU A 31 -13.70 14.09 -0.46
N PRO A 32 -13.49 14.77 -1.61
CA PRO A 32 -14.05 16.10 -1.82
C PRO A 32 -15.58 16.17 -1.67
N LEU A 33 -16.29 15.09 -1.99
CA LEU A 33 -17.74 14.98 -1.80
C LEU A 33 -18.11 14.70 -0.33
N MET A 34 -17.21 14.05 0.42
CA MET A 34 -17.43 13.63 1.81
C MET A 34 -17.16 14.75 2.82
N TYR A 35 -16.38 15.79 2.48
CA TYR A 35 -16.07 16.89 3.39
C TYR A 35 -17.31 17.61 3.91
N ASN A 36 -18.35 17.72 3.09
CA ASN A 36 -19.62 18.36 3.48
C ASN A 36 -20.65 17.36 4.03
N ALA A 37 -20.33 16.06 4.07
CA ALA A 37 -21.26 15.01 4.49
C ALA A 37 -21.29 14.78 6.01
N PHE A 38 -20.27 15.26 6.75
CA PHE A 38 -20.10 15.00 8.18
C PHE A 38 -19.96 16.30 8.98
N PRO A 39 -21.09 16.93 9.40
CA PRO A 39 -21.05 18.14 10.22
C PRO A 39 -20.24 17.92 11.52
N GLY A 40 -19.35 18.88 11.83
CA GLY A 40 -18.52 18.84 13.05
C GLY A 40 -17.25 17.98 12.95
N VAL A 41 -16.98 17.34 11.80
CA VAL A 41 -15.74 16.59 11.57
C VAL A 41 -14.78 17.46 10.75
N SER A 42 -13.52 17.55 11.17
CA SER A 42 -12.49 18.27 10.40
C SER A 42 -12.19 17.57 9.07
N GLN A 43 -11.64 18.30 8.10
CA GLN A 43 -11.20 17.72 6.83
C GLN A 43 -10.21 16.56 7.03
N SER A 44 -9.23 16.72 7.92
CA SER A 44 -8.29 15.66 8.31
C SER A 44 -8.98 14.44 8.94
N GLY A 45 -10.09 14.66 9.66
CA GLY A 45 -10.93 13.58 10.19
C GLY A 45 -11.61 12.79 9.06
N VAL A 46 -12.14 13.47 8.05
CA VAL A 46 -12.73 12.80 6.86
C VAL A 46 -11.66 12.08 6.04
N GLU A 47 -10.49 12.68 5.85
CA GLU A 47 -9.34 12.04 5.21
C GLU A 47 -8.90 10.76 5.93
N THR A 48 -9.06 10.70 7.25
CA THR A 48 -8.76 9.49 8.04
C THR A 48 -9.61 8.29 7.60
N LEU A 49 -10.75 8.48 6.93
CA LEU A 49 -11.52 7.37 6.35
C LEU A 49 -10.75 6.61 5.26
N SER A 50 -9.83 7.26 4.55
CA SER A 50 -8.97 6.60 3.55
C SER A 50 -7.75 5.95 4.20
N THR A 51 -7.30 6.44 5.35
CA THR A 51 -6.03 6.02 5.97
C THR A 51 -6.17 5.06 7.15
N ILE A 52 -7.29 5.09 7.89
CA ILE A 52 -7.56 4.16 9.00
C ILE A 52 -7.53 2.67 8.63
N PRO A 53 -7.82 2.25 7.37
CA PRO A 53 -7.60 0.86 6.99
C PRO A 53 -6.15 0.40 7.19
N ASN A 54 -5.13 1.28 7.13
CA ASN A 54 -3.74 0.89 7.39
C ASN A 54 -3.53 0.44 8.85
N PHE A 55 -4.18 1.12 9.80
CA PHE A 55 -4.16 0.69 11.19
C PHE A 55 -4.90 -0.65 11.36
N GLY A 56 -6.01 -0.83 10.66
CA GLY A 56 -6.71 -2.10 10.56
C GLY A 56 -5.81 -3.22 10.02
N ILE A 57 -5.12 -2.99 8.90
CA ILE A 57 -4.20 -3.96 8.27
C ILE A 57 -3.14 -4.41 9.28
N MET A 58 -2.55 -3.47 10.00
CA MET A 58 -1.58 -3.76 11.06
C MET A 58 -2.17 -4.70 12.12
N VAL A 59 -3.37 -4.42 12.63
CA VAL A 59 -4.06 -5.30 13.59
C VAL A 59 -4.35 -6.67 12.99
N GLY A 60 -4.85 -6.72 11.75
CA GLY A 60 -5.11 -7.97 11.03
C GLY A 60 -3.85 -8.83 10.88
N LEU A 61 -2.70 -8.23 10.58
CA LEU A 61 -1.42 -8.93 10.48
C LEU A 61 -0.99 -9.56 11.81
N PHE A 62 -1.22 -8.90 12.93
CA PHE A 62 -0.94 -9.46 14.25
C PHE A 62 -1.91 -10.58 14.65
N VAL A 63 -3.18 -10.47 14.26
CA VAL A 63 -4.22 -11.47 14.56
C VAL A 63 -4.12 -12.70 13.66
N SER A 64 -3.66 -12.53 12.42
CA SER A 64 -3.64 -13.60 11.40
C SER A 64 -2.95 -14.89 11.86
N PRO A 65 -1.74 -14.88 12.47
CA PRO A 65 -1.09 -16.10 12.98
C PRO A 65 -1.92 -16.88 14.00
N PHE A 66 -2.68 -16.20 14.86
CA PHE A 66 -3.55 -16.85 15.85
C PHE A 66 -4.74 -17.53 15.19
N LEU A 67 -5.38 -16.85 14.22
CA LEU A 67 -6.48 -17.43 13.45
C LEU A 67 -6.01 -18.60 12.58
N ILE A 68 -4.82 -18.50 11.97
CA ILE A 68 -4.25 -19.61 11.20
C ILE A 68 -4.04 -20.84 12.09
N ARG A 69 -3.55 -20.67 13.32
CA ARG A 69 -3.39 -21.79 14.28
C ARG A 69 -4.72 -22.40 14.69
N ALA A 70 -5.74 -21.58 14.94
CA ALA A 70 -7.04 -22.06 15.39
C ALA A 70 -7.86 -22.69 14.25
N LEU A 71 -7.89 -22.06 13.09
CA LEU A 71 -8.86 -22.28 12.01
C LEU A 71 -8.23 -22.79 10.70
N GLY A 72 -6.91 -22.67 10.55
CA GLY A 72 -6.18 -22.98 9.32
C GLY A 72 -6.14 -21.81 8.33
N GLN A 73 -5.17 -21.83 7.41
CA GLN A 73 -4.93 -20.75 6.44
C GLN A 73 -6.14 -20.45 5.56
N LYS A 74 -6.84 -21.49 5.06
CA LYS A 74 -8.00 -21.32 4.17
C LYS A 74 -9.08 -20.48 4.83
N LEU A 75 -9.45 -20.84 6.05
CA LEU A 75 -10.55 -20.18 6.75
C LEU A 75 -10.15 -18.76 7.17
N THR A 76 -8.90 -18.52 7.56
CA THR A 76 -8.40 -17.16 7.82
C THR A 76 -8.54 -16.24 6.60
N ILE A 77 -8.23 -16.73 5.39
CA ILE A 77 -8.38 -15.96 4.15
C ILE A 77 -9.85 -15.68 3.87
N LEU A 78 -10.72 -16.71 3.97
CA LEU A 78 -12.15 -16.54 3.73
C LEU A 78 -12.79 -15.56 4.73
N ILE A 79 -12.42 -15.63 6.01
CA ILE A 79 -12.85 -14.66 7.03
C ILE A 79 -12.40 -13.25 6.64
N GLY A 80 -11.13 -13.09 6.26
CA GLY A 80 -10.61 -11.81 5.81
C GLY A 80 -11.35 -11.23 4.60
N LEU A 81 -11.62 -12.05 3.57
CA LEU A 81 -12.39 -11.64 2.40
C LEU A 81 -13.84 -11.27 2.76
N VAL A 82 -14.49 -12.03 3.64
CA VAL A 82 -15.86 -11.71 4.10
C VAL A 82 -15.90 -10.41 4.90
N ILE A 83 -14.94 -10.20 5.82
CA ILE A 83 -14.82 -8.93 6.55
C ILE A 83 -14.60 -7.77 5.57
N THR A 84 -13.69 -7.93 4.60
CA THR A 84 -13.43 -6.91 3.57
C THR A 84 -14.68 -6.58 2.77
N LEU A 85 -15.48 -7.59 2.38
CA LEU A 85 -16.73 -7.39 1.64
C LEU A 85 -17.77 -6.64 2.49
N LEU A 86 -18.06 -7.12 3.70
CA LEU A 86 -19.10 -6.54 4.56
C LEU A 86 -18.71 -5.14 5.04
N ALA A 87 -17.50 -4.98 5.57
CA ALA A 87 -17.03 -3.71 6.12
C ALA A 87 -16.73 -2.67 5.03
N GLY A 88 -16.30 -3.13 3.84
CA GLY A 88 -16.07 -2.29 2.67
C GLY A 88 -17.35 -1.75 2.04
N THR A 89 -18.42 -2.56 1.98
CA THR A 89 -19.72 -2.12 1.44
C THR A 89 -20.59 -1.36 2.46
N PHE A 90 -20.28 -1.47 3.76
CA PHE A 90 -21.04 -0.79 4.83
C PHE A 90 -21.27 0.72 4.62
N PRO A 91 -20.29 1.51 4.16
CA PRO A 91 -20.49 2.94 3.93
C PRO A 91 -21.43 3.27 2.78
N MET A 92 -21.90 2.30 1.99
CA MET A 92 -22.91 2.54 0.94
C MET A 92 -24.27 2.95 1.50
N TYR A 93 -24.58 2.54 2.74
CA TYR A 93 -25.88 2.78 3.37
C TYR A 93 -25.74 3.48 4.73
N ALA A 94 -24.52 3.66 5.25
CA ALA A 94 -24.27 4.41 6.46
C ALA A 94 -24.19 5.93 6.19
N VAL A 95 -24.71 6.72 7.14
CA VAL A 95 -24.71 8.20 7.06
C VAL A 95 -23.84 8.82 8.15
N ALA A 96 -23.71 8.16 9.30
CA ALA A 96 -22.92 8.68 10.42
C ALA A 96 -21.41 8.39 10.24
N PHE A 97 -20.59 9.37 10.61
CA PHE A 97 -19.12 9.30 10.48
C PHE A 97 -18.51 8.12 11.26
N THR A 98 -18.85 7.97 12.55
CA THR A 98 -18.21 6.98 13.43
C THR A 98 -18.44 5.53 12.98
N PRO A 99 -19.67 5.09 12.61
CA PRO A 99 -19.87 3.77 12.04
C PRO A 99 -19.06 3.52 10.76
N ILE A 100 -18.97 4.52 9.88
CA ILE A 100 -18.13 4.43 8.67
C ILE A 100 -16.67 4.26 9.07
N LEU A 101 -16.15 5.09 9.99
CA LEU A 101 -14.78 4.99 10.48
C LEU A 101 -14.46 3.59 11.03
N ILE A 102 -15.36 3.00 11.82
CA ILE A 102 -15.23 1.63 12.34
C ILE A 102 -15.21 0.61 11.19
N SER A 103 -16.10 0.75 10.20
CA SER A 103 -16.12 -0.16 9.05
C SER A 103 -14.84 -0.05 8.21
N ARG A 104 -14.27 1.15 8.07
CA ARG A 104 -12.98 1.37 7.40
C ARG A 104 -11.83 0.70 8.15
N PHE A 105 -11.83 0.77 9.49
CA PHE A 105 -10.87 0.01 10.30
C PHE A 105 -11.02 -1.50 10.10
N LEU A 106 -12.25 -2.02 10.17
CA LEU A 106 -12.54 -3.45 9.98
C LEU A 106 -12.17 -3.94 8.57
N LEU A 107 -12.42 -3.14 7.54
CA LEU A 107 -11.94 -3.41 6.17
C LEU A 107 -10.43 -3.64 6.17
N GLY A 108 -9.68 -2.74 6.81
CA GLY A 108 -8.25 -2.89 6.99
C GLY A 108 -7.87 -4.19 7.67
N ALA A 109 -8.53 -4.50 8.79
CA ALA A 109 -8.31 -5.75 9.53
C ALA A 109 -8.57 -6.99 8.66
N GLY A 110 -9.65 -6.99 7.87
CA GLY A 110 -9.96 -8.04 6.90
C GLY A 110 -8.84 -8.24 5.87
N ILE A 111 -8.35 -7.15 5.25
CA ILE A 111 -7.21 -7.20 4.33
C ILE A 111 -5.96 -7.74 5.04
N GLY A 112 -5.66 -7.26 6.25
CA GLY A 112 -4.52 -7.70 7.05
C GLY A 112 -4.50 -9.21 7.33
N LEU A 113 -5.67 -9.86 7.44
CA LEU A 113 -5.75 -11.31 7.66
C LEU A 113 -5.17 -12.14 6.52
N PHE A 114 -5.38 -11.72 5.27
CA PHE A 114 -4.91 -12.45 4.09
C PHE A 114 -3.71 -11.81 3.38
N ASN A 115 -3.30 -10.60 3.76
CA ASN A 115 -2.21 -9.88 3.09
C ASN A 115 -0.91 -10.69 3.06
N SER A 116 -0.42 -11.14 4.22
CA SER A 116 0.77 -12.00 4.27
C SER A 116 0.57 -13.35 3.59
N LEU A 117 -0.65 -13.90 3.64
CA LEU A 117 -0.97 -15.20 3.04
C LEU A 117 -0.99 -15.16 1.51
N ALA A 118 -1.38 -14.03 0.91
CA ALA A 118 -1.36 -13.85 -0.54
C ALA A 118 0.04 -14.03 -1.12
N VAL A 119 1.08 -13.64 -0.37
CA VAL A 119 2.49 -13.83 -0.75
C VAL A 119 3.01 -15.19 -0.27
N SER A 120 2.75 -15.57 0.98
CA SER A 120 3.37 -16.75 1.59
C SER A 120 2.80 -18.09 1.11
N LEU A 121 1.60 -18.12 0.50
CA LEU A 121 1.04 -19.34 -0.08
C LEU A 121 1.75 -19.75 -1.36
N ILE A 122 2.26 -18.81 -2.16
CA ILE A 122 2.88 -19.11 -3.46
C ILE A 122 4.08 -20.06 -3.29
N PRO A 123 5.08 -19.77 -2.42
CA PRO A 123 6.19 -20.70 -2.19
C PRO A 123 5.79 -22.08 -1.65
N GLN A 124 4.62 -22.21 -0.98
CA GLN A 124 4.15 -23.50 -0.46
C GLN A 124 3.68 -24.44 -1.57
N PHE A 125 3.17 -23.91 -2.69
CA PHE A 125 2.74 -24.72 -3.83
C PHE A 125 3.84 -24.95 -4.87
N TYR A 126 4.81 -24.03 -4.97
CA TYR A 126 5.91 -24.06 -5.94
C TYR A 126 7.27 -24.21 -5.23
N VAL A 127 7.41 -25.22 -4.37
CA VAL A 127 8.65 -25.51 -3.64
C VAL A 127 9.77 -25.94 -4.60
N ASP A 128 9.44 -26.84 -5.52
CA ASP A 128 10.41 -27.50 -6.42
C ASP A 128 10.60 -26.76 -7.77
N ASP A 129 9.93 -25.62 -7.95
CA ASP A 129 9.93 -24.87 -9.22
C ASP A 129 10.20 -23.39 -8.95
N GLU A 130 11.49 -23.04 -8.90
CA GLU A 130 11.93 -21.68 -8.58
C GLU A 130 11.51 -20.65 -9.62
N GLU A 131 11.48 -21.04 -10.91
CA GLU A 131 11.09 -20.17 -12.02
C GLU A 131 9.59 -19.86 -11.96
N GLU A 132 8.74 -20.87 -11.80
CA GLU A 132 7.30 -20.69 -11.66
C GLU A 132 6.96 -19.94 -10.36
N ARG A 133 7.67 -20.22 -9.25
CA ARG A 133 7.52 -19.46 -8.00
C ARG A 133 7.81 -17.97 -8.20
N ALA A 134 8.91 -17.64 -8.86
CA ALA A 134 9.28 -16.25 -9.16
C ALA A 134 8.24 -15.58 -10.08
N SER A 135 7.77 -16.31 -11.10
CA SER A 135 6.72 -15.86 -12.02
C SER A 135 5.40 -15.56 -11.29
N MET A 136 4.94 -16.46 -10.43
CA MET A 136 3.72 -16.30 -9.63
C MET A 136 3.82 -15.14 -8.63
N LEU A 137 4.97 -14.93 -8.00
CA LEU A 137 5.22 -13.74 -7.16
C LEU A 137 5.22 -12.44 -8.00
N GLY A 138 5.70 -12.49 -9.23
CA GLY A 138 5.55 -11.39 -10.20
C GLY A 138 4.08 -11.10 -10.51
N PHE A 139 3.30 -12.13 -10.86
CA PHE A 139 1.87 -11.99 -11.13
C PHE A 139 1.07 -11.50 -9.93
N GLN A 140 1.43 -11.91 -8.71
CA GLN A 140 0.82 -11.44 -7.46
C GLN A 140 0.92 -9.91 -7.33
N ASN A 141 2.09 -9.33 -7.63
CA ASN A 141 2.28 -7.89 -7.62
C ASN A 141 1.46 -7.21 -8.73
N VAL A 142 1.47 -7.78 -9.95
CA VAL A 142 0.68 -7.26 -11.08
C VAL A 142 -0.82 -7.29 -10.77
N MET A 143 -1.33 -8.35 -10.15
CA MET A 143 -2.74 -8.43 -9.73
C MET A 143 -3.08 -7.34 -8.72
N SER A 144 -2.19 -7.02 -7.77
CA SER A 144 -2.43 -5.92 -6.83
C SER A 144 -2.61 -4.58 -7.56
N SER A 145 -1.77 -4.30 -8.56
CA SER A 145 -1.88 -3.10 -9.41
C SER A 145 -3.14 -3.12 -10.29
N ILE A 146 -3.50 -4.27 -10.87
CA ILE A 146 -4.73 -4.40 -11.66
C ILE A 146 -5.95 -4.12 -10.79
N GLY A 147 -6.02 -4.70 -9.58
CA GLY A 147 -7.13 -4.49 -8.67
C GLY A 147 -7.29 -3.03 -8.27
N ALA A 148 -6.17 -2.34 -7.99
CA ALA A 148 -6.17 -0.89 -7.74
C ALA A 148 -6.63 -0.10 -8.98
N ALA A 149 -6.08 -0.35 -10.16
CA ALA A 149 -6.45 0.36 -11.38
C ALA A 149 -7.93 0.18 -11.78
N VAL A 150 -8.42 -1.06 -11.77
CA VAL A 150 -9.84 -1.38 -12.03
C VAL A 150 -10.74 -0.67 -11.03
N SER A 151 -10.38 -0.70 -9.74
CA SER A 151 -11.13 0.00 -8.70
C SER A 151 -11.15 1.51 -8.97
N SER A 152 -10.03 2.13 -9.31
CA SER A 152 -9.95 3.55 -9.62
C SER A 152 -10.83 3.95 -10.81
N PHE A 153 -10.82 3.17 -11.88
CA PHE A 153 -11.68 3.45 -13.04
C PHE A 153 -13.17 3.26 -12.72
N LEU A 154 -13.52 2.26 -11.90
CA LEU A 154 -14.90 2.12 -11.42
C LEU A 154 -15.30 3.29 -10.51
N VAL A 155 -14.45 3.68 -9.57
CA VAL A 155 -14.67 4.85 -8.71
C VAL A 155 -14.87 6.10 -9.56
N SER A 156 -14.11 6.28 -10.65
CA SER A 156 -14.28 7.40 -11.57
C SER A 156 -15.71 7.55 -12.07
N TYR A 157 -16.37 6.45 -12.41
CA TYR A 157 -17.78 6.49 -12.77
C TYR A 157 -18.68 6.63 -11.54
N LEU A 158 -18.45 5.83 -10.49
CA LEU A 158 -19.33 5.74 -9.32
C LEU A 158 -19.45 7.07 -8.55
N VAL A 159 -18.37 7.86 -8.46
CA VAL A 159 -18.41 9.17 -7.77
C VAL A 159 -19.27 10.21 -8.49
N THR A 160 -19.63 9.98 -9.77
CA THR A 160 -20.58 10.85 -10.48
C THR A 160 -22.03 10.63 -10.02
N ILE A 161 -22.31 9.49 -9.39
CA ILE A 161 -23.64 9.14 -8.85
C ILE A 161 -23.77 9.66 -7.42
N SER A 162 -22.85 9.24 -6.54
CA SER A 162 -22.75 9.69 -5.15
C SER A 162 -21.43 9.22 -4.53
N TRP A 163 -21.03 9.81 -3.40
CA TRP A 163 -19.87 9.30 -2.67
C TRP A 163 -20.14 7.91 -2.05
N HIS A 164 -21.40 7.60 -1.68
CA HIS A 164 -21.81 6.27 -1.23
C HIS A 164 -21.57 5.21 -2.31
N ALA A 165 -21.86 5.54 -3.58
CA ALA A 165 -21.66 4.63 -4.70
C ALA A 165 -20.20 4.24 -4.90
N ALA A 166 -19.22 5.06 -4.50
CA ALA A 166 -17.79 4.71 -4.59
C ALA A 166 -17.44 3.43 -3.81
N PHE A 167 -18.22 3.06 -2.79
CA PHE A 167 -18.03 1.84 -2.01
C PHE A 167 -18.57 0.56 -2.69
N VAL A 168 -19.22 0.67 -3.85
CA VAL A 168 -19.63 -0.49 -4.66
C VAL A 168 -18.43 -1.33 -5.12
N ILE A 169 -17.24 -0.74 -5.23
CA ILE A 169 -16.01 -1.46 -5.63
C ILE A 169 -15.69 -2.65 -4.72
N TYR A 170 -16.15 -2.65 -3.46
CA TYR A 170 -15.88 -3.76 -2.54
C TYR A 170 -16.67 -5.04 -2.90
N PHE A 171 -17.71 -4.94 -3.75
CA PHE A 171 -18.36 -6.13 -4.32
C PHE A 171 -17.45 -6.93 -5.28
N LEU A 172 -16.36 -6.33 -5.77
CA LEU A 172 -15.33 -7.06 -6.55
C LEU A 172 -14.69 -8.21 -5.76
N VAL A 173 -14.84 -8.23 -4.43
CA VAL A 173 -14.38 -9.33 -3.57
C VAL A 173 -15.16 -10.62 -3.80
N ILE A 174 -16.43 -10.55 -4.23
CA ILE A 174 -17.31 -11.73 -4.39
C ILE A 174 -16.72 -12.76 -5.38
N PRO A 175 -16.32 -12.40 -6.61
CA PRO A 175 -15.69 -13.34 -7.53
C PRO A 175 -14.49 -14.06 -6.92
N SER A 176 -13.59 -13.33 -6.25
CA SER A 176 -12.40 -13.92 -5.62
C SER A 176 -12.75 -14.80 -4.43
N LEU A 177 -13.78 -14.45 -3.65
CA LEU A 177 -14.30 -15.29 -2.56
C LEU A 177 -14.81 -16.64 -3.10
N ILE A 178 -15.58 -16.61 -4.19
CA ILE A 178 -16.10 -17.83 -4.85
C ILE A 178 -14.94 -18.66 -5.41
N LEU A 179 -14.05 -18.01 -6.18
CA LEU A 179 -12.89 -18.67 -6.81
C LEU A 179 -11.99 -19.33 -5.76
N PHE A 180 -11.63 -18.61 -4.70
CA PHE A 180 -10.78 -19.13 -3.64
C PHE A 180 -11.44 -20.28 -2.88
N THR A 181 -12.75 -20.19 -2.63
CA THR A 181 -13.50 -21.26 -1.96
C THR A 181 -13.49 -22.56 -2.77
N LEU A 182 -13.78 -22.46 -4.08
CA LEU A 182 -13.96 -23.61 -4.97
C LEU A 182 -12.63 -24.23 -5.45
N PHE A 183 -11.64 -23.41 -5.79
CA PHE A 183 -10.47 -23.87 -6.54
C PHE A 183 -9.18 -23.95 -5.74
N VAL A 184 -9.12 -23.43 -4.52
CA VAL A 184 -7.91 -23.50 -3.68
C VAL A 184 -8.09 -24.57 -2.58
N PRO A 185 -7.56 -25.79 -2.77
CA PRO A 185 -7.59 -26.84 -1.76
C PRO A 185 -6.44 -26.66 -0.79
N LEU A 186 -6.68 -25.90 0.26
CA LEU A 186 -5.80 -25.88 1.44
C LEU A 186 -6.34 -26.91 2.42
N LYS A 187 -5.62 -28.02 2.61
CA LYS A 187 -5.94 -28.99 3.67
C LYS A 187 -5.66 -28.32 5.01
N ARG A 188 -6.53 -28.58 5.99
CA ARG A 188 -6.25 -28.24 7.39
C ARG A 188 -5.12 -29.16 7.83
N GLU A 189 -3.92 -28.68 7.66
CA GLU A 189 -2.75 -29.33 8.20
C GLU A 189 -2.85 -29.21 9.73
N THR A 190 -3.13 -30.32 10.41
CA THR A 190 -3.06 -30.46 11.88
C THR A 190 -1.62 -30.39 12.40
N THR A 191 -0.68 -30.04 11.53
CA THR A 191 0.69 -29.71 11.86
C THR A 191 0.65 -28.52 12.79
N GLN A 192 0.93 -28.83 14.06
CA GLN A 192 1.72 -27.99 14.94
C GLN A 192 2.51 -27.01 14.05
N PHE A 193 2.28 -25.71 14.20
CA PHE A 193 3.43 -24.82 14.14
C PHE A 193 4.34 -25.38 15.20
N GLY A 194 5.22 -26.31 14.77
CA GLY A 194 6.17 -26.97 15.63
C GLY A 194 6.74 -25.85 16.45
N ASN A 195 6.68 -26.02 17.77
CA ASN A 195 7.56 -25.29 18.65
C ASN A 195 8.89 -25.19 17.90
N GLN A 196 9.23 -24.01 17.39
CA GLN A 196 10.62 -23.67 17.14
C GLN A 196 11.22 -23.47 18.54
N ASN A 197 11.25 -24.58 19.27
CA ASN A 197 12.18 -24.90 20.36
C ASN A 197 13.42 -25.57 19.77
N GLY A 198 13.62 -25.51 18.44
CA GLY A 198 14.94 -25.62 17.85
C GLY A 198 15.65 -24.30 18.09
N ASN A 199 16.50 -24.27 19.11
CA ASN A 199 17.50 -23.24 19.42
C ASN A 199 17.16 -21.87 18.83
N LYS A 200 16.23 -21.10 19.44
CA LYS A 200 15.89 -19.74 18.99
C LYS A 200 17.17 -18.91 18.98
N GLN A 201 17.84 -18.85 17.84
CA GLN A 201 18.96 -17.95 17.64
C GLN A 201 18.44 -16.56 17.99
N LYS A 202 19.13 -15.88 18.91
CA LYS A 202 18.69 -14.59 19.45
C LYS A 202 18.44 -13.62 18.29
N GLN A 203 17.17 -13.38 18.00
CA GLN A 203 16.78 -12.30 17.10
C GLN A 203 17.01 -10.99 17.84
N SER A 204 17.56 -10.01 17.14
CA SER A 204 17.83 -8.69 17.71
C SER A 204 17.61 -7.61 16.68
N ILE A 205 17.38 -6.40 17.18
CA ILE A 205 17.21 -5.20 16.37
C ILE A 205 18.39 -4.29 16.70
N ASN A 206 19.12 -3.85 15.67
CA ASN A 206 20.21 -2.90 15.83
C ASN A 206 19.76 -1.48 15.49
N GLY A 207 20.60 -0.48 15.80
CA GLY A 207 20.29 0.92 15.52
C GLY A 207 20.02 1.23 14.05
N LYS A 208 20.65 0.50 13.10
CA LYS A 208 20.41 0.70 11.66
C LYS A 208 19.01 0.27 11.25
N VAL A 209 18.51 -0.85 11.77
CA VAL A 209 17.13 -1.29 11.54
C VAL A 209 16.13 -0.28 12.09
N ILE A 210 16.38 0.27 13.29
CA ILE A 210 15.52 1.32 13.88
C ILE A 210 15.51 2.57 12.99
N LEU A 211 16.68 3.02 12.53
CA LEU A 211 16.81 4.15 11.61
C LEU A 211 16.01 3.91 10.31
N ILE A 212 16.12 2.73 9.70
CA ILE A 212 15.38 2.37 8.50
C ILE A 212 13.87 2.36 8.76
N ALA A 213 13.43 1.84 9.91
CA ALA A 213 12.02 1.82 10.28
C ALA A 213 11.45 3.24 10.49
N ILE A 214 12.21 4.14 11.11
CA ILE A 214 11.85 5.56 11.26
C ILE A 214 11.81 6.25 9.90
N LEU A 215 12.81 6.03 9.04
CA LEU A 215 12.79 6.57 7.68
C LEU A 215 11.56 6.09 6.89
N MET A 216 11.25 4.80 6.93
CA MET A 216 10.08 4.23 6.25
C MET A 216 8.76 4.78 6.79
N PHE A 217 8.66 5.03 8.10
CA PHE A 217 7.53 5.77 8.68
C PHE A 217 7.36 7.14 8.03
N PHE A 218 8.41 7.96 7.99
CA PHE A 218 8.35 9.30 7.40
C PHE A 218 8.10 9.26 5.89
N ILE A 219 8.75 8.34 5.16
CA ILE A 219 8.56 8.17 3.71
C ILE A 219 7.09 7.92 3.39
N PHE A 220 6.44 6.98 4.09
CA PHE A 220 5.04 6.66 3.81
C PHE A 220 4.07 7.71 4.37
N MET A 221 4.38 8.33 5.51
CA MET A 221 3.61 9.45 6.06
C MET A 221 3.59 10.65 5.10
N LEU A 222 4.74 11.00 4.49
CA LEU A 222 4.89 12.09 3.52
C LEU A 222 4.37 11.72 2.13
N TYR A 223 4.35 10.44 1.78
CA TYR A 223 3.81 9.96 0.50
C TYR A 223 2.28 9.98 0.46
N LEU A 224 1.64 9.58 1.56
CA LEU A 224 0.19 9.35 1.58
C LEU A 224 -0.70 10.55 1.22
N PRO A 225 -0.32 11.84 1.44
CA PRO A 225 -1.02 13.00 0.89
C PRO A 225 -1.30 12.92 -0.60
N MET A 226 -0.43 12.25 -1.38
CA MET A 226 -0.67 11.99 -2.80
C MET A 226 -1.95 11.19 -3.05
N SER A 227 -2.41 10.41 -2.08
CA SER A 227 -3.67 9.67 -2.18
C SER A 227 -4.88 10.53 -1.80
N TYR A 228 -4.84 11.24 -0.67
CA TYR A 228 -6.03 11.92 -0.12
C TYR A 228 -6.13 13.42 -0.43
N LYS A 229 -5.01 14.13 -0.68
CA LYS A 229 -5.02 15.55 -1.08
C LYS A 229 -5.06 15.74 -2.59
N LEU A 230 -4.51 14.81 -3.38
CA LEU A 230 -4.53 14.92 -4.84
C LEU A 230 -5.95 15.11 -5.42
N PRO A 231 -6.98 14.34 -5.01
CA PRO A 231 -8.34 14.57 -5.50
C PRO A 231 -8.90 15.94 -5.11
N THR A 232 -8.56 16.39 -3.91
CA THR A 232 -8.96 17.70 -3.40
C THR A 232 -8.33 18.81 -4.23
N MET A 233 -7.02 18.73 -4.49
CA MET A 233 -6.28 19.70 -5.30
C MET A 233 -6.82 19.78 -6.74
N ILE A 234 -7.16 18.65 -7.36
CA ILE A 234 -7.73 18.62 -8.72
C ILE A 234 -9.04 19.41 -8.79
N VAL A 235 -9.87 19.30 -7.76
CA VAL A 235 -11.17 20.00 -7.67
C VAL A 235 -10.97 21.47 -7.28
N GLU A 236 -10.15 21.76 -6.26
CA GLU A 236 -9.86 23.13 -5.78
C GLU A 236 -9.24 24.00 -6.88
N ASN A 237 -8.28 23.46 -7.64
CA ASN A 237 -7.59 24.20 -8.70
C ASN A 237 -8.34 24.21 -10.04
N GLY A 238 -9.55 23.64 -10.11
CA GLY A 238 -10.34 23.57 -11.35
C GLY A 238 -9.72 22.72 -12.46
N ILE A 239 -8.78 21.83 -12.14
CA ILE A 239 -8.10 20.94 -13.11
C ILE A 239 -9.07 19.88 -13.65
N GLY A 240 -10.04 19.46 -12.83
CA GLY A 240 -11.05 18.47 -13.20
C GLY A 240 -12.01 18.17 -12.06
N THR A 241 -12.72 17.05 -12.18
CA THR A 241 -13.70 16.60 -11.17
C THR A 241 -13.12 15.49 -10.30
N THR A 242 -13.89 15.03 -9.30
CA THR A 242 -13.57 13.82 -8.54
C THR A 242 -13.45 12.57 -9.43
N SER A 243 -14.20 12.52 -10.53
CA SER A 243 -14.05 11.48 -11.56
C SER A 243 -12.68 11.57 -12.23
N THR A 244 -12.24 12.77 -12.63
CA THR A 244 -10.90 12.99 -13.19
C THR A 244 -9.81 12.55 -12.21
N ALA A 245 -9.96 12.84 -10.92
CA ALA A 245 -9.01 12.41 -9.88
C ALA A 245 -8.90 10.89 -9.79
N ALA A 246 -10.03 10.17 -9.80
CA ALA A 246 -10.05 8.71 -9.79
C ALA A 246 -9.40 8.13 -11.06
N MET A 247 -9.68 8.72 -12.23
CA MET A 247 -9.05 8.34 -13.49
C MET A 247 -7.51 8.50 -13.44
N VAL A 248 -7.02 9.63 -12.93
CA VAL A 248 -5.58 9.89 -12.73
C VAL A 248 -4.95 8.84 -11.81
N ALA A 249 -5.62 8.48 -10.71
CA ALA A 249 -5.16 7.43 -9.81
C ALA A 249 -5.12 6.03 -10.47
N GLY A 250 -6.04 5.75 -11.39
CA GLY A 250 -6.02 4.53 -12.20
C GLY A 250 -4.80 4.47 -13.12
N PHE A 251 -4.53 5.56 -13.85
CA PHE A 251 -3.33 5.64 -14.72
C PHE A 251 -2.02 5.57 -13.94
N SER A 252 -1.92 6.24 -12.79
CA SER A 252 -0.70 6.22 -11.98
C SER A 252 -0.35 4.80 -11.51
N THR A 253 -1.37 3.99 -11.19
CA THR A 253 -1.20 2.59 -10.81
C THR A 253 -0.67 1.74 -11.96
N LEU A 254 -1.16 1.96 -13.18
CA LEU A 254 -0.68 1.24 -14.37
C LEU A 254 0.78 1.59 -14.72
N VAL A 255 1.17 2.84 -14.52
CA VAL A 255 2.55 3.30 -14.71
C VAL A 255 3.53 2.60 -13.75
N GLY A 256 3.07 2.21 -12.55
CA GLY A 256 3.90 1.49 -11.58
C GLY A 256 4.38 0.11 -12.05
N ILE A 257 3.65 -0.56 -12.95
CA ILE A 257 3.97 -1.91 -13.44
C ILE A 257 5.33 -1.96 -14.16
N PRO A 258 5.60 -1.19 -15.22
CA PRO A 258 6.90 -1.21 -15.91
C PRO A 258 8.05 -0.74 -15.02
N ILE A 259 7.78 0.14 -14.04
CA ILE A 259 8.81 0.66 -13.12
C ILE A 259 9.31 -0.45 -12.19
N GLY A 260 8.41 -1.26 -11.64
CA GLY A 260 8.79 -2.41 -10.81
C GLY A 260 9.64 -3.42 -11.57
N VAL A 261 9.29 -3.72 -12.83
CA VAL A 261 10.05 -4.64 -13.69
C VAL A 261 11.45 -4.12 -14.02
N THR A 262 11.60 -2.80 -14.18
CA THR A 262 12.87 -2.19 -14.59
C THR A 262 13.82 -1.92 -13.42
N PHE A 263 13.36 -1.99 -12.16
CA PHE A 263 14.21 -1.74 -10.98
C PHE A 263 15.52 -2.53 -10.99
N GLY A 264 15.47 -3.85 -11.23
CA GLY A 264 16.67 -4.70 -11.20
C GLY A 264 17.72 -4.31 -12.25
N PHE A 265 17.28 -3.87 -13.43
CA PHE A 265 18.16 -3.36 -14.48
C PHE A 265 18.85 -2.06 -14.05
N PHE A 266 18.09 -1.09 -13.55
CA PHE A 266 18.63 0.18 -13.09
C PHE A 266 19.50 0.03 -11.85
N PHE A 267 19.14 -0.85 -10.92
CA PHE A 267 19.94 -1.12 -9.72
C PHE A 267 21.31 -1.69 -10.06
N LYS A 268 21.41 -2.60 -11.06
CA LYS A 268 22.71 -3.08 -11.55
C LYS A 268 23.59 -1.96 -12.13
N LYS A 269 22.99 -1.00 -12.83
CA LYS A 269 23.70 0.10 -13.52
C LYS A 269 24.06 1.27 -12.60
N LEU A 270 23.14 1.67 -11.72
CA LEU A 270 23.25 2.86 -10.86
C LEU A 270 23.72 2.53 -9.43
N ARG A 271 23.57 1.28 -8.99
CA ARG A 271 23.93 0.80 -7.64
C ARG A 271 23.37 1.74 -6.55
N ASP A 272 24.22 2.22 -5.65
CA ASP A 272 23.83 3.07 -4.53
C ASP A 272 23.37 4.48 -4.94
N LYS A 273 23.66 4.93 -6.17
CA LYS A 273 23.13 6.22 -6.66
C LYS A 273 21.62 6.22 -6.83
N ILE A 274 21.00 5.03 -6.91
CA ILE A 274 19.55 4.90 -7.05
C ILE A 274 18.81 5.44 -5.80
N PHE A 275 19.47 5.43 -4.64
CA PHE A 275 18.89 5.89 -3.39
C PHE A 275 18.61 7.41 -3.38
N PRO A 276 19.62 8.29 -3.54
CA PRO A 276 19.36 9.73 -3.65
C PRO A 276 18.57 10.10 -4.91
N LEU A 277 18.80 9.41 -6.03
CA LEU A 277 18.05 9.67 -7.26
C LEU A 277 16.54 9.38 -7.09
N GLY A 278 16.19 8.29 -6.43
CA GLY A 278 14.80 7.93 -6.17
C GLY A 278 14.07 9.03 -5.39
N PHE A 279 14.63 9.48 -4.27
CA PHE A 279 13.99 10.55 -3.48
C PHE A 279 14.03 11.92 -4.15
N PHE A 280 15.05 12.22 -4.96
CA PHE A 280 15.07 13.42 -5.78
C PHE A 280 13.90 13.44 -6.77
N LEU A 281 13.65 12.32 -7.45
CA LEU A 281 12.51 12.19 -8.36
C LEU A 281 11.16 12.26 -7.62
N VAL A 282 11.04 11.66 -6.43
CA VAL A 282 9.83 11.83 -5.59
C VAL A 282 9.63 13.30 -5.23
N THR A 283 10.68 14.00 -4.80
CA THR A 283 10.64 15.43 -4.47
C THR A 283 10.16 16.25 -5.67
N LEU A 284 10.76 16.04 -6.84
CA LEU A 284 10.39 16.71 -8.07
C LEU A 284 8.93 16.41 -8.45
N GLY A 285 8.49 15.17 -8.31
CA GLY A 285 7.12 14.76 -8.59
C GLY A 285 6.09 15.42 -7.67
N PHE A 286 6.37 15.54 -6.37
CA PHE A 286 5.51 16.27 -5.44
C PHE A 286 5.47 17.78 -5.74
N LEU A 287 6.61 18.40 -6.06
CA LEU A 287 6.65 19.81 -6.48
C LEU A 287 5.82 20.06 -7.73
N LEU A 288 6.02 19.25 -8.78
CA LEU A 288 5.27 19.37 -10.02
C LEU A 288 3.76 19.16 -9.80
N THR A 289 3.39 18.27 -8.90
CA THR A 289 1.98 18.05 -8.53
C THR A 289 1.40 19.29 -7.85
N ALA A 290 2.08 19.82 -6.84
CA ALA A 290 1.59 20.95 -6.05
C ALA A 290 1.39 22.24 -6.88
N PHE A 291 2.23 22.46 -7.89
CA PHE A 291 2.14 23.61 -8.81
C PHE A 291 1.42 23.28 -10.13
N SER A 292 0.84 22.08 -10.28
CA SER A 292 0.17 21.71 -11.51
C SER A 292 -1.08 22.56 -11.73
N GLN A 293 -1.24 23.04 -12.97
CA GLN A 293 -2.40 23.84 -13.41
C GLN A 293 -3.22 23.13 -14.49
N ASN A 294 -2.76 21.97 -14.96
CA ASN A 294 -3.44 21.19 -15.99
C ASN A 294 -3.18 19.69 -15.80
N LEU A 295 -4.02 18.89 -16.47
CA LEU A 295 -4.00 17.43 -16.37
C LEU A 295 -2.70 16.81 -16.91
N VAL A 296 -2.07 17.43 -17.92
CA VAL A 296 -0.86 16.88 -18.56
C VAL A 296 0.34 16.95 -17.60
N ILE A 297 0.57 18.11 -16.98
CA ILE A 297 1.62 18.28 -15.97
C ILE A 297 1.38 17.33 -14.80
N LEU A 298 0.13 17.14 -14.41
CA LEU A 298 -0.25 16.23 -13.34
C LEU A 298 0.05 14.77 -13.67
N LEU A 299 -0.28 14.30 -14.88
CA LEU A 299 0.04 12.93 -15.29
C LEU A 299 1.56 12.71 -15.36
N LEU A 300 2.31 13.69 -15.86
CA LEU A 300 3.78 13.65 -15.87
C LEU A 300 4.36 13.59 -14.45
N SER A 301 3.82 14.38 -13.51
CA SER A 301 4.27 14.36 -12.12
C SER A 301 4.02 13.01 -11.45
N MET A 302 2.91 12.33 -11.76
CA MET A 302 2.63 10.97 -11.28
C MET A 302 3.63 9.95 -11.83
N VAL A 303 4.01 10.04 -13.11
CA VAL A 303 5.04 9.17 -13.70
C VAL A 303 6.38 9.37 -12.99
N ILE A 304 6.80 10.62 -12.82
CA ILE A 304 8.06 10.97 -12.16
C ILE A 304 8.06 10.48 -10.70
N THR A 305 6.98 10.72 -9.97
CA THR A 305 6.82 10.23 -8.59
C THR A 305 6.86 8.71 -8.54
N GLY A 306 6.16 8.04 -9.45
CA GLY A 306 6.14 6.58 -9.55
C GLY A 306 7.53 6.00 -9.77
N ILE A 307 8.34 6.60 -10.67
CA ILE A 307 9.72 6.15 -10.94
C ILE A 307 10.57 6.34 -9.69
N GLY A 308 10.49 7.52 -9.07
CA GLY A 308 11.22 7.82 -7.85
C GLY A 308 10.91 6.86 -6.72
N PHE A 309 9.62 6.60 -6.46
CA PHE A 309 9.17 5.71 -5.40
C PHE A 309 9.50 4.24 -5.69
N GLY A 310 9.39 3.82 -6.96
CA GLY A 310 9.78 2.50 -7.43
C GLY A 310 11.28 2.22 -7.35
N PHE A 311 12.12 3.25 -7.26
CA PHE A 311 13.55 3.10 -6.93
C PHE A 311 13.82 3.16 -5.43
N ALA A 312 13.21 4.13 -4.75
CA ALA A 312 13.46 4.40 -3.34
C ALA A 312 13.03 3.25 -2.42
N VAL A 313 11.81 2.74 -2.57
CA VAL A 313 11.25 1.72 -1.65
C VAL A 313 11.97 0.38 -1.75
N PRO A 314 12.21 -0.21 -2.94
CA PRO A 314 12.96 -1.46 -3.02
C PRO A 314 14.40 -1.31 -2.53
N TYR A 315 15.05 -0.16 -2.73
CA TYR A 315 16.37 0.10 -2.15
C TYR A 315 16.32 0.08 -0.62
N MET A 316 15.31 0.70 0.01
CA MET A 316 15.15 0.67 1.47
C MET A 316 15.01 -0.76 2.02
N TYR A 317 14.28 -1.64 1.34
CA TYR A 317 14.18 -3.05 1.72
C TYR A 317 15.48 -3.84 1.50
N ASN A 318 16.23 -3.55 0.43
CA ASN A 318 17.56 -4.11 0.25
C ASN A 318 18.52 -3.66 1.37
N TRP A 319 18.50 -2.37 1.70
CA TRP A 319 19.31 -1.82 2.78
C TRP A 319 18.94 -2.44 4.13
N LEU A 320 17.64 -2.68 4.38
CA LEU A 320 17.17 -3.41 5.55
C LEU A 320 17.75 -4.83 5.60
N GLY A 321 17.71 -5.55 4.47
CA GLY A 321 18.28 -6.89 4.35
C GLY A 321 19.78 -6.94 4.65
N TRP A 322 20.53 -5.93 4.21
CA TRP A 322 21.97 -5.83 4.50
C TRP A 322 22.28 -5.37 5.93
N ALA A 323 21.41 -4.54 6.51
CA ALA A 323 21.62 -3.95 7.84
C ALA A 323 21.12 -4.85 8.98
N ALA A 324 20.15 -5.73 8.73
CA ALA A 324 19.56 -6.57 9.75
C ALA A 324 20.58 -7.57 10.34
N PRO A 325 20.58 -7.77 11.68
CA PRO A 325 21.39 -8.82 12.29
C PRO A 325 21.06 -10.20 11.74
N GLN A 326 22.01 -11.13 11.85
CA GLN A 326 21.85 -12.51 11.38
C GLN A 326 20.54 -13.11 11.92
N ASN A 327 19.76 -13.74 11.04
CA ASN A 327 18.46 -14.37 11.35
C ASN A 327 17.36 -13.42 11.85
N SER A 328 17.58 -12.10 11.75
CA SER A 328 16.64 -11.08 12.24
C SER A 328 15.96 -10.28 11.12
N VAL A 329 16.21 -10.60 9.83
CA VAL A 329 15.60 -9.93 8.67
C VAL A 329 14.07 -9.94 8.76
N ASN A 330 13.45 -11.08 9.11
CA ASN A 330 11.99 -11.16 9.22
C ASN A 330 11.42 -10.26 10.32
N LEU A 331 12.09 -10.21 11.48
CA LEU A 331 11.72 -9.31 12.58
C LEU A 331 11.87 -7.84 12.14
N ALA A 332 12.97 -7.51 11.47
CA ALA A 332 13.25 -6.18 10.95
C ALA A 332 12.20 -5.73 9.92
N THR A 333 11.84 -6.61 8.97
CA THR A 333 10.78 -6.37 7.98
C THR A 333 9.42 -6.17 8.65
N THR A 334 9.12 -6.96 9.70
CA THR A 334 7.87 -6.82 10.47
C THR A 334 7.81 -5.45 11.16
N LEU A 335 8.91 -5.02 11.79
CA LEU A 335 9.00 -3.69 12.40
C LEU A 335 8.79 -2.58 11.36
N VAL A 336 9.46 -2.67 10.21
CA VAL A 336 9.29 -1.69 9.12
C VAL A 336 7.83 -1.64 8.65
N LEU A 337 7.19 -2.79 8.45
CA LEU A 337 5.80 -2.85 8.00
C LEU A 337 4.83 -2.21 9.01
N VAL A 338 5.05 -2.43 10.32
CA VAL A 338 4.31 -1.75 11.39
C VAL A 338 4.50 -0.24 11.27
N MET A 339 5.74 0.23 11.20
CA MET A 339 6.05 1.66 11.11
C MET A 339 5.47 2.31 9.84
N VAL A 340 5.46 1.61 8.71
CA VAL A 340 4.80 2.06 7.47
C VAL A 340 3.30 2.26 7.69
N ASN A 341 2.60 1.27 8.25
CA ASN A 341 1.16 1.36 8.48
C ASN A 341 0.79 2.46 9.49
N VAL A 342 1.59 2.63 10.55
CA VAL A 342 1.41 3.73 11.50
C VAL A 342 1.63 5.07 10.82
N GLY A 343 2.70 5.23 10.02
CA GLY A 343 2.98 6.45 9.25
C GLY A 343 1.84 6.81 8.30
N CYS A 344 1.29 5.82 7.60
CA CYS A 344 0.11 6.03 6.76
C CYS A 344 -1.10 6.50 7.57
N PHE A 345 -1.41 5.82 8.68
CA PHE A 345 -2.58 6.15 9.51
C PHE A 345 -2.53 7.58 10.06
N VAL A 346 -1.39 7.98 10.64
CA VAL A 346 -1.26 9.31 11.27
C VAL A 346 -1.10 10.44 10.27
N SER A 347 -0.83 10.14 9.00
CA SER A 347 -0.52 11.12 7.95
C SER A 347 -1.53 12.27 7.87
N PRO A 348 -2.87 12.07 7.74
CA PRO A 348 -3.81 13.20 7.63
C PRO A 348 -3.76 14.15 8.83
N THR A 349 -3.56 13.61 10.03
CA THR A 349 -3.51 14.42 11.26
C THR A 349 -2.23 15.23 11.33
N VAL A 350 -1.07 14.58 11.11
CA VAL A 350 0.23 15.24 11.16
C VAL A 350 0.39 16.23 10.01
N MET A 351 0.05 15.83 8.79
CA MET A 351 0.16 16.69 7.60
C MET A 351 -0.82 17.85 7.68
N GLY A 352 -2.06 17.64 8.14
CA GLY A 352 -3.00 18.73 8.38
C GLY A 352 -2.48 19.76 9.39
N ALA A 353 -1.85 19.31 10.47
CA ALA A 353 -1.24 20.20 11.46
C ALA A 353 -0.02 20.97 10.90
N LEU A 354 0.84 20.30 10.12
CA LEU A 354 2.01 20.94 9.49
C LEU A 354 1.60 21.94 8.40
N SER A 355 0.57 21.63 7.62
CA SER A 355 0.10 22.51 6.55
C SER A 355 -0.65 23.72 7.05
N ALA A 356 -1.22 23.68 8.26
CA ALA A 356 -1.88 24.84 8.87
C ALA A 356 -0.97 26.09 8.96
N PHE A 357 0.36 25.91 9.01
CA PHE A 357 1.33 27.02 8.99
C PHE A 357 1.51 27.68 7.61
N PHE A 358 1.17 26.95 6.53
CA PHE A 358 1.33 27.40 5.14
C PHE A 358 -0.01 27.72 4.46
N GLY A 359 -1.13 27.33 5.05
CA GLY A 359 -2.50 27.51 4.54
C GLY A 359 -3.23 26.16 4.37
N SER A 360 -4.56 26.20 4.30
CA SER A 360 -5.41 25.01 4.31
C SER A 360 -5.58 24.31 2.95
N GLU A 361 -5.04 24.87 1.88
CA GLU A 361 -5.16 24.34 0.52
C GLU A 361 -4.48 22.97 0.36
N ALA A 362 -5.03 22.10 -0.50
CA ALA A 362 -4.45 20.80 -0.77
C ALA A 362 -3.04 20.88 -1.37
N SER A 363 -2.78 21.87 -2.23
CA SER A 363 -1.44 22.14 -2.79
C SER A 363 -0.40 22.39 -1.70
N ASN A 364 -0.74 23.12 -0.63
CA ASN A 364 0.21 23.38 0.47
C ASN A 364 0.60 22.11 1.21
N THR A 365 -0.32 21.17 1.37
CA THR A 365 0.01 19.86 1.96
C THR A 365 0.98 19.07 1.10
N LEU A 366 0.80 19.11 -0.23
CA LEU A 366 1.72 18.47 -1.17
C LEU A 366 3.09 19.18 -1.20
N LEU A 367 3.14 20.51 -1.00
CA LEU A 367 4.40 21.24 -0.82
C LEU A 367 5.13 20.86 0.48
N VAL A 368 4.41 20.71 1.59
CA VAL A 368 5.01 20.22 2.85
C VAL A 368 5.61 18.83 2.64
N SER A 369 4.91 17.94 1.94
CA SER A 369 5.46 16.64 1.54
C SER A 369 6.71 16.77 0.67
N ALA A 370 6.71 17.70 -0.29
CA ALA A 370 7.87 17.96 -1.14
C ALA A 370 9.09 18.42 -0.32
N ILE A 371 8.90 19.32 0.64
CA ILE A 371 9.96 19.77 1.56
C ILE A 371 10.48 18.60 2.38
N GLY A 372 9.58 17.76 2.92
CA GLY A 372 9.96 16.54 3.65
C GLY A 372 10.79 15.59 2.81
N PHE A 373 10.40 15.34 1.55
CA PHE A 373 11.19 14.52 0.64
C PHE A 373 12.50 15.17 0.19
N ALA A 374 12.56 16.50 0.10
CA ALA A 374 13.82 17.21 -0.15
C ALA A 374 14.82 16.97 1.00
N LEU A 375 14.37 17.01 2.25
CA LEU A 375 15.20 16.67 3.42
C LEU A 375 15.67 15.21 3.38
N ILE A 376 14.80 14.28 3.00
CA ILE A 376 15.18 12.86 2.82
C ILE A 376 16.19 12.71 1.67
N THR A 377 16.05 13.47 0.59
CA THR A 377 16.99 13.49 -0.54
C THR A 377 18.36 14.00 -0.10
N ILE A 378 18.41 15.08 0.68
CA ILE A 378 19.66 15.61 1.25
C ILE A 378 20.30 14.56 2.17
N TYR A 379 19.52 13.93 3.04
CA TYR A 379 20.00 12.82 3.87
C TYR A 379 20.57 11.69 3.02
N ALA A 380 19.87 11.27 1.96
CA ALA A 380 20.29 10.20 1.07
C ALA A 380 21.60 10.54 0.35
N LEU A 381 21.77 11.79 -0.08
CA LEU A 381 23.02 12.29 -0.68
C LEU A 381 24.17 12.28 0.34
N VAL A 382 23.95 12.81 1.55
CA VAL A 382 24.98 12.81 2.61
C VAL A 382 25.37 11.38 2.99
N HIS A 383 24.39 10.48 3.13
CA HIS A 383 24.64 9.07 3.41
C HIS A 383 25.45 8.41 2.29
N TYR A 384 25.05 8.62 1.03
CA TYR A 384 25.77 8.11 -0.14
C TYR A 384 27.24 8.57 -0.16
N VAL A 385 27.48 9.88 0.04
CA VAL A 385 28.83 10.47 0.06
C VAL A 385 29.66 9.93 1.23
N ARG A 386 29.10 9.84 2.44
CA ARG A 386 29.81 9.29 3.60
C ARG A 386 30.27 7.86 3.38
N VAL A 387 29.41 6.99 2.86
CA VAL A 387 29.76 5.59 2.63
C VAL A 387 30.88 5.45 1.58
N HIS A 388 30.85 6.26 0.52
CA HIS A 388 31.81 6.17 -0.59
C HIS A 388 33.13 6.93 -0.35
N ASN A 389 33.13 7.97 0.49
CA ASN A 389 34.35 8.69 0.86
C ASN A 389 35.15 7.98 1.96
N ILE A 390 34.56 7.07 2.73
CA ILE A 390 35.27 6.24 3.73
C ILE A 390 36.13 5.14 3.05
N HIS A 391 35.97 4.92 1.75
CA HIS A 391 36.69 3.89 0.97
C HIS A 391 37.71 4.49 -0.03
N LYS A 392 38.04 5.77 0.10
CA LYS A 392 39.20 6.41 -0.53
C LYS A 392 40.16 6.83 0.57
#